data_AF-A0A838IUN9-F1
#
_entry.id   AF-A0A838IUN9-F1
#
_cell.length_a   1.000
_cell.length_b   1.000
_cell.length_c   1.000
_cell.angle_alpha   90.00
_cell.angle_beta   90.00
_cell.angle_gamma   90.00
#
_symmetry.space_group_name_H-M   'P 1'
#
loop_
_entity.id
_entity.type
_entity.pdbx_description
1 polymer ?
#
loop_
_entity_poly.entity_id
_entity_poly.type
_entity_poly.pdbx_seq_one_letter_code
_entity_poly.pdbx_strand_id
1 'polypeptide(L)'
;MSASDYELLERLAEPHCAVCRASAASAYAYLSGVMRDGVNDARTRDEWRRRGGLCRRHWSVWRGLETPALSSAIVARDLLGARLGSERPRDIDCPACTVGAEAERRTVRALGRLSPLRVEEALAHGSGFVCLHHLRSVGERLDSIFRRRLEQILDDLGEFIRKSDYRRAHEPMGDAGDAWLRAIRALGGDV
;
A
#
# COMPACT_ATOMS: atom_id res chain seq x y z
N MET A 1 4.97 24.42 -5.95
CA MET A 1 4.46 23.08 -5.55
C MET A 1 3.80 22.45 -6.75
N SER A 2 4.07 21.18 -7.01
CA SER A 2 3.47 20.44 -8.13
C SER A 2 2.12 19.83 -7.74
N ALA A 3 1.26 19.51 -8.71
CA ALA A 3 0.00 18.80 -8.45
C ALA A 3 0.24 17.46 -7.71
N SER A 4 1.36 16.79 -8.01
CA SER A 4 1.77 15.56 -7.33
C SER A 4 2.13 15.76 -5.86
N ASP A 5 2.60 16.94 -5.46
CA ASP A 5 2.92 17.22 -4.05
C ASP A 5 1.63 17.40 -3.24
N TYR A 6 0.61 18.05 -3.82
CA TYR A 6 -0.70 18.21 -3.19
C TYR A 6 -1.39 16.85 -2.99
N GLU A 7 -1.44 16.01 -4.02
CA GLU A 7 -2.03 14.67 -3.95
C GLU A 7 -1.34 13.80 -2.88
N LEU A 8 -0.02 13.96 -2.72
CA LEU A 8 0.73 13.25 -1.67
C LEU A 8 0.38 13.76 -0.26
N LEU A 9 0.23 15.07 -0.07
CA LEU A 9 -0.18 15.64 1.22
C LEU A 9 -1.61 15.22 1.59
N GLU A 10 -2.53 15.19 0.64
CA GLU A 10 -3.90 14.67 0.87
C GLU A 10 -3.87 13.21 1.31
N ARG A 11 -3.12 12.35 0.62
CA ARG A 11 -2.92 10.95 1.02
C ARG A 11 -2.28 10.80 2.39
N LEU A 12 -1.41 11.73 2.78
CA LEU A 12 -0.74 11.70 4.08
C LEU A 12 -1.69 12.05 5.23
N ALA A 13 -2.81 12.72 4.95
CA ALA A 13 -3.85 13.00 5.95
C ALA A 13 -4.80 11.81 6.17
N GLU A 14 -4.94 10.91 5.19
CA GLU A 14 -5.77 9.70 5.30
C GLU A 14 -5.23 8.69 6.34
N PRO A 15 -6.09 7.88 7.00
CA PRO A 15 -5.73 6.94 8.09
C PRO A 15 -4.91 5.71 7.65
N HIS A 16 -3.95 5.90 6.76
CA HIS A 16 -3.18 4.88 6.08
C HIS A 16 -1.72 5.32 5.91
N CYS A 17 -0.83 4.38 5.64
CA CYS A 17 0.51 4.70 5.18
C CYS A 17 0.47 5.16 3.72
N ALA A 18 0.80 6.44 3.50
CA ALA A 18 0.79 7.04 2.15
C ALA A 18 1.65 6.27 1.13
N VAL A 19 2.75 5.64 1.58
CA VAL A 19 3.63 4.83 0.74
C VAL A 19 3.03 3.46 0.43
N CYS A 20 2.50 2.73 1.43
CA CYS A 20 1.78 1.48 1.22
C CYS A 20 0.61 1.68 0.25
N ARG A 21 -0.20 2.72 0.45
CA ARG A 21 -1.34 3.03 -0.42
C ARG A 21 -0.92 3.36 -1.85
N ALA A 22 0.12 4.18 -2.05
CA ALA A 22 0.59 4.48 -3.40
C ALA A 22 1.11 3.23 -4.14
N SER A 23 1.83 2.35 -3.43
CA SER A 23 2.32 1.07 -3.94
C SER A 23 1.16 0.15 -4.34
N ALA A 24 0.20 -0.05 -3.43
CA ALA A 24 -0.97 -0.90 -3.66
C ALA A 24 -1.86 -0.36 -4.79
N ALA A 25 -2.12 0.95 -4.83
CA ALA A 25 -2.92 1.59 -5.87
C ALA A 25 -2.28 1.42 -7.26
N SER A 26 -0.96 1.57 -7.36
CA SER A 26 -0.25 1.39 -8.63
C SER A 26 -0.26 -0.07 -9.10
N ALA A 27 -0.08 -1.02 -8.18
CA ALA A 27 -0.20 -2.45 -8.49
C ALA A 27 -1.63 -2.81 -8.94
N TYR A 28 -2.65 -2.31 -8.25
CA TYR A 28 -4.05 -2.49 -8.62
C TYR A 28 -4.35 -1.91 -10.00
N ALA A 29 -3.96 -0.66 -10.26
CA ALA A 29 -4.18 0.01 -11.54
C ALA A 29 -3.52 -0.76 -12.70
N TYR A 30 -2.31 -1.27 -12.49
CA TYR A 30 -1.64 -2.14 -13.46
C TYR A 30 -2.45 -3.41 -13.75
N LEU A 31 -2.85 -4.14 -12.71
CA LEU A 31 -3.62 -5.39 -12.88
C LEU A 31 -4.95 -5.13 -13.58
N SER A 32 -5.69 -4.10 -13.16
CA SER A 32 -6.96 -3.70 -13.77
C SER A 32 -6.80 -3.28 -15.23
N GLY A 33 -5.72 -2.57 -15.58
CA GLY A 33 -5.39 -2.23 -16.97
C GLY A 33 -5.08 -3.45 -17.82
N VAL A 34 -4.26 -4.37 -17.31
CA VAL A 34 -3.99 -5.65 -18.00
C VAL A 34 -5.28 -6.43 -18.20
N MET A 35 -6.15 -6.46 -17.20
CA MET A 35 -7.37 -7.24 -17.25
C MET A 35 -8.41 -6.68 -18.23
N ARG A 36 -8.51 -5.35 -18.34
CA ARG A 36 -9.43 -4.66 -19.25
C ARG A 36 -8.97 -4.75 -20.70
N ASP A 37 -7.70 -4.44 -20.95
CA ASP A 37 -7.18 -4.20 -22.31
C ASP A 37 -5.95 -5.06 -22.65
N GLY A 38 -5.13 -5.40 -21.65
CA GLY A 38 -3.85 -6.08 -21.84
C GLY A 38 -3.92 -7.60 -22.07
N VAL A 39 -5.04 -8.27 -21.77
CA VAL A 39 -5.15 -9.73 -22.01
C VAL A 39 -5.12 -10.06 -23.50
N ASN A 40 -5.61 -9.18 -24.36
CA ASN A 40 -5.57 -9.40 -25.81
C ASN A 40 -4.19 -9.07 -26.41
N ASP A 41 -3.37 -8.29 -25.72
CA ASP A 41 -2.02 -7.94 -26.17
C ASP A 41 -1.03 -9.12 -25.99
N ALA A 42 -0.51 -9.62 -27.11
CA ALA A 42 0.47 -10.71 -27.11
C ALA A 42 1.76 -10.33 -26.36
N ARG A 43 2.20 -9.07 -26.43
CA ARG A 43 3.43 -8.63 -25.76
C ARG A 43 3.32 -8.74 -24.24
N THR A 44 2.19 -8.33 -23.68
CA THR A 44 1.88 -8.46 -22.25
C THR A 44 1.86 -9.92 -21.82
N ARG A 45 1.19 -10.81 -22.58
CA ARG A 45 1.15 -12.24 -22.26
C ARG A 45 2.54 -12.89 -22.32
N ASP A 46 3.34 -12.53 -23.33
CA ASP A 46 4.71 -13.01 -23.47
C ASP A 46 5.61 -12.57 -22.31
N GLU A 47 5.47 -11.32 -21.87
CA GLU A 47 6.16 -10.83 -20.68
C GLU A 47 5.78 -11.65 -19.44
N TRP A 48 4.48 -11.85 -19.21
CA TRP A 48 4.01 -12.62 -18.06
C TRP A 48 4.50 -14.07 -18.08
N ARG A 49 4.53 -14.72 -19.25
CA ARG A 49 5.09 -16.07 -19.41
C ARG A 49 6.56 -16.12 -19.02
N ARG A 50 7.38 -15.19 -19.53
CA ARG A 50 8.82 -15.12 -19.18
C ARG A 50 9.07 -14.88 -17.69
N ARG A 51 8.18 -14.11 -17.05
CA ARG A 51 8.31 -13.73 -15.64
C ARG A 51 7.64 -14.71 -14.66
N GLY A 52 7.03 -15.79 -15.15
CA GLY A 52 6.33 -16.75 -14.31
C GLY A 52 4.99 -16.25 -13.75
N GLY A 53 4.47 -15.13 -14.26
CA GLY A 53 3.15 -14.58 -13.92
C GLY A 53 3.11 -13.82 -12.59
N LEU A 54 1.97 -13.89 -11.90
CA LEU A 54 1.73 -13.17 -10.65
C LEU A 54 2.10 -14.00 -9.41
N CYS A 55 2.49 -13.32 -8.34
CA CYS A 55 2.67 -13.95 -7.03
C CYS A 55 1.32 -14.28 -6.38
N ARG A 56 1.32 -15.13 -5.33
CA ARG A 56 0.11 -15.49 -4.56
C ARG A 56 -0.73 -14.28 -4.17
N ARG A 57 -0.07 -13.20 -3.69
CA ARG A 57 -0.76 -11.96 -3.27
C ARG A 57 -1.50 -11.31 -4.43
N HIS A 58 -0.83 -11.10 -5.56
CA HIS A 58 -1.44 -10.40 -6.70
C HIS A 58 -2.42 -11.28 -7.48
N TRP A 59 -2.32 -12.61 -7.40
CA TRP A 59 -3.44 -13.48 -7.81
C TRP A 59 -4.67 -13.29 -6.92
N SER A 60 -4.50 -13.07 -5.62
CA SER A 60 -5.64 -12.76 -4.74
C SER A 60 -6.31 -11.44 -5.13
N VAL A 61 -5.52 -10.41 -5.45
CA VAL A 61 -6.04 -9.13 -5.97
C VAL A 61 -6.75 -9.35 -7.30
N TRP A 62 -6.12 -10.05 -8.26
CA TRP A 62 -6.70 -10.36 -9.57
C TRP A 62 -8.07 -11.04 -9.46
N ARG A 63 -8.23 -12.02 -8.55
CA ARG A 63 -9.52 -12.69 -8.32
C ARG A 63 -10.61 -11.76 -7.76
N GLY A 64 -10.23 -10.69 -7.09
CA GLY A 64 -11.16 -9.70 -6.54
C GLY A 64 -11.52 -8.58 -7.52
N LEU A 65 -10.93 -8.54 -8.72
CA LEU A 65 -11.29 -7.56 -9.75
C LEU A 65 -12.62 -7.95 -10.40
N GLU A 66 -13.57 -7.03 -10.44
CA GLU A 66 -14.87 -7.22 -11.09
C GLU A 66 -14.71 -7.38 -12.60
N THR A 67 -14.70 -8.61 -13.11
CA THR A 67 -14.40 -8.87 -14.53
C THR A 67 -15.03 -10.12 -15.15
N PRO A 68 -15.03 -10.20 -16.51
CA PRO A 68 -15.44 -11.40 -17.23
C PRO A 68 -14.44 -12.56 -17.01
N ALA A 69 -14.97 -13.75 -16.73
CA ALA A 69 -14.18 -14.98 -16.52
C ALA A 69 -13.20 -15.30 -17.67
N LEU A 70 -13.48 -14.81 -18.89
CA LEU A 70 -12.65 -15.04 -20.08
C LEU A 70 -11.23 -14.46 -19.96
N SER A 71 -11.08 -13.22 -19.47
CA SER A 71 -9.77 -12.59 -19.32
C SER A 71 -8.85 -13.41 -18.41
N SER A 72 -9.41 -13.89 -17.29
CA SER A 72 -8.71 -14.79 -16.37
C SER A 72 -8.38 -16.13 -17.01
N ALA A 73 -9.29 -16.71 -17.80
CA ALA A 73 -9.08 -17.99 -18.47
C ALA A 73 -7.94 -17.93 -19.51
N ILE A 74 -7.85 -16.85 -20.30
CA ILE A 74 -6.78 -16.66 -21.29
C ILE A 74 -5.42 -16.59 -20.59
N VAL A 75 -5.28 -15.72 -19.60
CA VAL A 75 -4.01 -15.56 -18.86
C VAL A 75 -3.62 -16.86 -18.15
N ALA A 76 -4.57 -17.53 -17.49
CA ALA A 76 -4.31 -18.79 -16.79
C ALA A 76 -3.86 -19.88 -17.77
N ARG A 77 -4.52 -20.00 -18.93
CA ARG A 77 -4.14 -20.97 -19.97
C ARG A 77 -2.71 -20.73 -20.47
N ASP A 78 -2.36 -19.48 -20.78
CA ASP A 78 -1.04 -19.13 -21.29
C ASP A 78 0.08 -19.42 -20.26
N LEU A 79 -0.15 -19.06 -19.00
CA LEU A 79 0.83 -19.30 -17.93
C LEU A 79 0.98 -20.77 -17.57
N LEU A 80 -0.12 -21.54 -17.50
CA LEU A 80 -0.07 -22.98 -17.27
C LEU A 80 0.59 -23.70 -18.45
N GLY A 81 0.27 -23.28 -19.68
CA GLY A 81 0.91 -23.78 -20.90
C GLY A 81 2.42 -23.59 -20.88
N ALA A 82 2.89 -22.37 -20.55
CA ALA A 82 4.31 -22.10 -20.40
C ALA A 82 4.96 -23.00 -19.33
N ARG A 83 4.32 -23.14 -18.16
CA ARG A 83 4.85 -23.94 -17.04
C ARG A 83 4.98 -25.43 -17.33
N LEU A 84 4.12 -25.97 -18.20
CA LEU A 84 4.14 -27.35 -18.66
C LEU A 84 5.04 -27.56 -19.89
N GLY A 85 5.33 -26.49 -20.63
CA GLY A 85 6.20 -26.50 -21.81
C GLY A 85 7.69 -26.43 -21.48
N SER A 86 8.49 -26.24 -22.52
CA SER A 86 9.95 -26.06 -22.44
C SER A 86 10.36 -24.72 -21.79
N GLU A 87 9.52 -23.69 -21.92
CA GLU A 87 9.70 -22.37 -21.30
C GLU A 87 9.23 -22.39 -19.83
N ARG A 88 10.01 -23.00 -18.95
CA ARG A 88 9.62 -23.26 -17.56
C ARG A 88 10.24 -22.24 -16.60
N PRO A 89 9.62 -21.07 -16.35
CA PRO A 89 10.16 -20.05 -15.44
C PRO A 89 10.26 -20.62 -14.03
N ARG A 90 11.47 -20.72 -13.46
CA ARG A 90 11.68 -21.39 -12.16
C ARG A 90 11.05 -20.60 -11.01
N ASP A 91 11.20 -19.28 -11.06
CA ASP A 91 10.74 -18.33 -10.06
C ASP A 91 9.66 -17.40 -10.62
N ILE A 92 8.89 -16.78 -9.71
CA ILE A 92 7.87 -15.79 -10.04
C ILE A 92 8.45 -14.39 -9.82
N ASP A 93 8.67 -13.67 -10.91
CA ASP A 93 8.97 -12.23 -10.90
C ASP A 93 7.70 -11.43 -11.20
N CYS A 94 6.93 -11.14 -10.16
CA CYS A 94 5.59 -10.60 -10.34
C CYS A 94 5.60 -9.15 -10.89
N PRO A 95 5.02 -8.88 -12.09
CA PRO A 95 5.02 -7.54 -12.68
C PRO A 95 4.30 -6.50 -11.81
N ALA A 96 3.20 -6.86 -11.15
CA ALA A 96 2.51 -5.97 -10.23
C ALA A 96 3.35 -5.64 -8.98
N CYS A 97 4.21 -6.56 -8.51
CA CYS A 97 5.18 -6.24 -7.45
C CYS A 97 6.19 -5.21 -7.93
N THR A 98 6.70 -5.33 -9.16
CA THR A 98 7.66 -4.36 -9.71
C THR A 98 7.05 -2.97 -9.83
N VAL A 99 5.84 -2.86 -10.36
CA VAL A 99 5.12 -1.58 -10.48
C VAL A 99 4.88 -0.97 -9.11
N GLY A 100 4.41 -1.76 -8.13
CA GLY A 100 4.23 -1.30 -6.75
C GLY A 100 5.54 -0.82 -6.10
N ALA A 101 6.62 -1.58 -6.25
CA ALA A 101 7.94 -1.21 -5.72
C ALA A 101 8.49 0.06 -6.37
N GLU A 102 8.21 0.32 -7.64
CA GLU A 102 8.58 1.57 -8.29
C GLU A 102 7.77 2.75 -7.77
N ALA A 103 6.46 2.58 -7.58
CA ALA A 103 5.61 3.60 -6.96
C ALA A 103 6.07 3.92 -5.54
N GLU A 104 6.37 2.90 -4.73
CA GLU A 104 6.96 3.07 -3.41
C GLU A 104 8.22 3.95 -3.43
N ARG A 105 9.20 3.62 -4.28
CA ARG A 105 10.45 4.41 -4.39
C ARG A 105 10.18 5.86 -4.79
N ARG A 106 9.23 6.08 -5.71
CA ARG A 106 8.84 7.43 -6.14
C ARG A 106 8.19 8.22 -5.00
N THR A 107 7.26 7.60 -4.27
CA THR A 107 6.55 8.24 -3.15
C THR A 107 7.50 8.56 -2.00
N VAL A 108 8.39 7.64 -1.62
CA VAL A 108 9.41 7.89 -0.59
C VAL A 108 10.30 9.08 -0.99
N ARG A 109 10.76 9.13 -2.24
CA ARG A 109 11.57 10.24 -2.74
C ARG A 109 10.80 11.56 -2.74
N ALA A 110 9.51 11.54 -3.07
CA ALA A 110 8.66 12.71 -3.04
C ALA A 110 8.46 13.22 -1.60
N LEU A 111 8.15 12.34 -0.64
CA LEU A 111 8.06 12.68 0.78
C LEU A 111 9.33 13.36 1.29
N GLY A 112 10.51 12.82 0.96
CA GLY A 112 11.79 13.40 1.37
C GLY A 112 12.07 14.82 0.81
N ARG A 113 11.34 15.24 -0.23
CA ARG A 113 11.45 16.59 -0.82
C ARG A 113 10.47 17.59 -0.23
N LEU A 114 9.37 17.13 0.38
CA LEU A 114 8.38 18.00 1.00
C LEU A 114 8.98 18.74 2.20
N SER A 115 8.54 19.99 2.43
CA SER A 115 8.99 20.73 3.61
C SER A 115 8.40 20.10 4.88
N PRO A 116 9.15 20.06 6.00
CA PRO A 116 8.66 19.52 7.27
C PRO A 116 7.35 20.17 7.72
N LEU A 117 7.24 21.50 7.57
CA LEU A 117 6.03 22.24 7.91
C LEU A 117 4.77 21.73 7.18
N ARG A 118 4.88 21.42 5.88
CA ARG A 118 3.74 20.90 5.09
C ARG A 118 3.34 19.51 5.50
N VAL A 119 4.33 18.67 5.83
CA VAL A 119 4.09 17.32 6.35
C VAL A 119 3.40 17.39 7.70
N GLU A 120 3.85 18.28 8.59
CA GLU A 120 3.23 18.52 9.90
C GLU A 120 1.80 19.05 9.76
N GLU A 121 1.55 20.01 8.86
CA GLU A 121 0.20 20.51 8.53
C GLU A 121 -0.73 19.39 8.04
N ALA A 122 -0.29 18.61 7.04
CA ALA A 122 -1.10 17.51 6.49
C ALA A 122 -1.45 16.46 7.55
N LEU A 123 -0.48 16.15 8.42
CA LEU A 123 -0.68 15.26 9.55
C LEU A 123 -1.65 15.90 10.56
N ALA A 124 -1.50 17.17 10.93
CA ALA A 124 -2.37 17.83 11.92
C ALA A 124 -3.87 17.78 11.56
N HIS A 125 -4.20 17.73 10.27
CA HIS A 125 -5.58 17.66 9.77
C HIS A 125 -6.14 16.23 9.62
N GLY A 126 -5.39 15.20 10.01
CA GLY A 126 -5.83 13.82 9.85
C GLY A 126 -5.14 12.81 10.75
N SER A 127 -5.49 11.54 10.56
CA SER A 127 -4.95 10.40 11.32
C SER A 127 -3.93 9.57 10.52
N GLY A 128 -3.41 10.15 9.43
CA GLY A 128 -2.39 9.51 8.61
C GLY A 128 -1.01 9.44 9.22
N PHE A 129 -0.16 8.63 8.60
CA PHE A 129 1.18 8.31 9.07
C PHE A 129 2.01 7.68 7.93
N VAL A 130 3.27 7.37 8.23
CA VAL A 130 4.09 6.45 7.43
C VAL A 130 4.44 5.26 8.32
N CYS A 131 4.23 4.03 7.85
CA CYS A 131 4.48 2.84 8.65
C CYS A 131 5.98 2.72 8.97
N LEU A 132 6.33 2.00 10.03
CA LEU A 132 7.72 1.85 10.48
C LEU A 132 8.63 1.26 9.40
N HIS A 133 8.09 0.42 8.51
CA HIS A 133 8.85 -0.10 7.39
C HIS A 133 9.33 1.01 6.45
N HIS A 134 8.40 1.87 6.03
CA HIS A 134 8.69 2.96 5.10
C HIS A 134 9.32 4.17 5.76
N LEU A 135 9.10 4.39 7.06
CA LEU A 135 9.70 5.50 7.81
C LEU A 135 11.23 5.43 7.74
N ARG A 136 11.81 4.22 7.81
CA ARG A 136 13.26 4.00 7.63
C ARG A 136 13.83 4.54 6.31
N SER A 137 12.96 4.76 5.31
CA SER A 137 13.35 5.20 3.97
C SER A 137 13.07 6.69 3.71
N VAL A 138 12.29 7.37 4.57
CA VAL A 138 11.80 8.74 4.33
C VAL A 138 12.81 9.84 4.71
N GLY A 139 13.83 9.50 5.51
CA GLY A 139 14.99 10.34 5.81
C GLY A 139 14.85 11.21 7.06
N GLU A 140 15.99 11.51 7.68
CA GLU A 140 16.11 12.09 9.03
C GLU A 140 15.33 13.40 9.25
N ARG A 141 15.09 14.15 8.17
CA ARG A 141 14.47 15.48 8.22
C ARG A 141 13.00 15.46 8.68
N LEU A 142 12.33 14.32 8.54
CA LEU A 142 10.94 14.13 8.95
C LEU A 142 10.80 13.23 10.19
N ASP A 143 11.91 12.72 10.74
CA ASP A 143 11.89 11.75 11.84
C ASP A 143 11.21 12.29 13.09
N SER A 144 11.45 13.56 13.43
CA SER A 144 10.83 14.19 14.60
C SER A 144 9.31 14.30 14.45
N ILE A 145 8.83 14.57 13.23
CA ILE A 145 7.39 14.67 12.94
C ILE A 145 6.73 13.29 13.06
N PHE A 146 7.32 12.27 12.43
CA PHE A 146 6.76 10.92 12.51
C PHE A 146 6.92 10.29 13.90
N ARG A 147 7.98 10.62 14.64
CA ARG A 147 8.12 10.23 16.05
C ARG A 147 6.98 10.78 16.89
N ARG A 148 6.68 12.08 16.77
CA ARG A 148 5.55 12.70 17.49
C ARG A 148 4.22 12.03 17.16
N ARG A 149 4.02 11.64 15.90
CA ARG A 149 2.82 10.89 15.48
C ARG A 149 2.73 9.52 16.15
N LEU A 150 3.85 8.81 16.29
CA LEU A 150 3.90 7.50 16.96
C LEU A 150 3.69 7.62 18.47
N GLU A 151 4.24 8.67 19.10
CA GLU A 151 4.00 9.00 20.51
C GLU A 151 2.50 9.25 20.75
N GLN A 152 1.84 10.02 19.88
CA GLN A 152 0.39 10.21 19.96
C GLN A 152 -0.40 8.90 19.87
N ILE A 153 -0.03 8.01 18.93
CA ILE A 153 -0.67 6.68 18.82
C ILE A 153 -0.49 5.87 20.10
N LEU A 154 0.68 5.97 20.75
CA LEU A 154 0.97 5.27 22.00
C LEU A 154 0.13 5.79 23.16
N ASP A 155 -0.04 7.10 23.27
CA ASP A 155 -0.90 7.73 24.28
C ASP A 155 -2.37 7.31 24.08
N ASP A 156 -2.85 7.35 22.84
CA ASP A 156 -4.21 6.92 22.50
C ASP A 156 -4.45 5.44 22.80
N LEU A 157 -3.45 4.57 22.59
CA LEU A 157 -3.50 3.17 22.99
C LEU A 157 -3.61 3.02 24.52
N GLY A 158 -2.85 3.81 25.27
CA GLY A 158 -2.93 3.83 26.74
C GLY A 158 -4.34 4.20 27.22
N GLU A 159 -4.96 5.17 26.55
CA GLU A 159 -6.36 5.53 26.79
C GLU A 159 -7.34 4.42 26.43
N PHE A 160 -7.18 3.79 25.26
CA PHE A 160 -8.01 2.67 24.83
C PHE A 160 -7.96 1.52 25.84
N ILE A 161 -6.77 1.14 26.29
CA ILE A 161 -6.57 0.06 27.27
C ILE A 161 -7.23 0.43 28.60
N ARG A 162 -7.02 1.66 29.08
CA ARG A 162 -7.59 2.16 30.35
C ARG A 162 -9.12 2.17 30.34
N LYS A 163 -9.74 2.62 29.25
CA LYS A 163 -11.20 2.72 29.09
C LYS A 163 -11.87 1.39 28.77
N SER A 164 -11.10 0.41 28.30
CA SER A 164 -11.59 -0.96 28.09
C SER A 164 -11.78 -1.75 29.40
N ASP A 165 -11.33 -1.21 30.55
CA ASP A 165 -11.69 -1.74 31.87
C ASP A 165 -13.20 -1.63 32.09
N TYR A 166 -13.86 -2.74 32.44
CA TYR A 166 -15.32 -2.78 32.65
C TYR A 166 -15.83 -1.73 33.65
N ARG A 167 -14.99 -1.29 34.60
CA ARG A 167 -15.32 -0.24 35.58
C ARG A 167 -15.47 1.14 34.94
N ARG A 168 -14.85 1.33 33.78
CA ARG A 168 -14.79 2.59 33.01
C ARG A 168 -15.52 2.49 31.68
N ALA A 169 -16.27 1.41 31.44
CA ALA A 169 -17.00 1.18 30.18
C ALA A 169 -18.04 2.26 29.83
N HIS A 170 -18.39 3.14 30.77
CA HIS A 170 -19.26 4.29 30.56
C HIS A 170 -18.52 5.52 30.00
N GLU A 171 -17.18 5.55 30.05
CA GLU A 171 -16.38 6.62 29.45
C GLU A 171 -16.39 6.48 27.92
N PRO A 172 -16.65 7.56 27.16
CA PRO A 172 -16.59 7.50 25.70
C PRO A 172 -15.15 7.30 25.22
N MET A 173 -14.95 6.46 24.20
CA MET A 173 -13.62 6.16 23.65
C MET A 173 -12.97 7.37 22.94
N GLY A 174 -13.75 8.21 22.26
CA GLY A 174 -13.20 9.33 21.48
C GLY A 174 -12.17 8.87 20.45
N ASP A 175 -11.09 9.65 20.30
CA ASP A 175 -10.00 9.39 19.35
C ASP A 175 -9.21 8.12 19.67
N ALA A 176 -9.31 7.59 20.90
CA ALA A 176 -8.69 6.33 21.27
C ALA A 176 -9.39 5.10 20.66
N GLY A 177 -10.64 5.23 20.20
CA GLY A 177 -11.46 4.10 19.74
C GLY A 177 -10.88 3.30 18.58
N ASP A 178 -10.08 3.94 17.72
CA ASP A 178 -9.39 3.32 16.59
C ASP A 178 -7.87 3.22 16.79
N ALA A 179 -7.35 3.53 17.98
CA ALA A 179 -5.91 3.58 18.27
C ALA A 179 -5.20 2.26 17.95
N TRP A 180 -5.86 1.13 18.24
CA TRP A 180 -5.36 -0.20 17.92
C TRP A 180 -5.22 -0.45 16.41
N LEU A 181 -6.14 0.07 15.58
CA LEU A 181 -6.04 -0.01 14.12
C LEU A 181 -4.88 0.84 13.61
N ARG A 182 -4.76 2.09 14.09
CA ARG A 182 -3.65 2.99 13.73
C ARG A 182 -2.31 2.37 14.10
N ALA A 183 -2.20 1.75 15.28
CA ALA A 183 -0.99 1.06 15.72
C ALA A 183 -0.64 -0.15 14.85
N ILE A 184 -1.61 -1.02 14.53
CA ILE A 184 -1.37 -2.18 13.65
C ILE A 184 -0.89 -1.71 12.28
N ARG A 185 -1.49 -0.67 11.70
CA ARG A 185 -1.04 -0.15 10.41
C ARG A 185 0.30 0.57 10.50
N ALA A 186 0.62 1.24 11.61
CA ALA A 186 1.94 1.82 11.83
C ALA A 186 3.02 0.72 11.88
N LEU A 187 2.75 -0.41 12.54
CA LEU A 187 3.68 -1.54 12.65
C LEU A 187 3.80 -2.35 11.35
N GLY A 188 2.66 -2.71 10.75
CA GLY A 188 2.56 -3.67 9.65
C GLY A 188 2.38 -3.07 8.26
N GLY A 189 2.11 -1.77 8.16
CA GLY A 189 1.66 -1.12 6.93
C GLY A 189 0.19 -1.41 6.62
N ASP A 190 -0.29 -0.90 5.48
CA ASP A 190 -1.59 -1.28 4.94
C ASP A 190 -1.44 -2.58 4.16
N VAL A 191 -1.84 -3.70 4.77
CA VAL A 191 -1.91 -5.04 4.16
C VAL A 191 -3.23 -5.27 3.44
#